data_AF-A0A7S1JI78-F1
#
_entry.id   AF-A0A7S1JI78-F1
#
_cell.length_a   1.000
_cell.length_b   1.000
_cell.length_c   1.000
_cell.angle_alpha   90.00
_cell.angle_beta   90.00
_cell.angle_gamma   90.00
#
_symmetry.space_group_name_H-M   'P 1'
#
loop_
_entity.id
_entity.type
_entity.pdbx_description
1 polymer ?
#
loop_
_entity_poly.entity_id
_entity_poly.type
_entity_poly.pdbx_seq_one_letter_code
_entity_poly.pdbx_strand_id
1 'polypeptide(L)'
;NRMRIQKVQNLEGLRNLRKLNMSDNEIARIEGLDACIKLEELCLEDNRITKIEGLQNLPHLRRLELGKNKITKIEGLESQQYLSQVSLEDNEIGTLVGLGHITSLMELYMNNNRIMTMKELNPLRGIDKLIILDLSGNAMCEDKEYRLYTIYHIKKLKVLDGISIDAVESAKAKETFTGKMTPELLNERVGNVDWDMVSDLNLSGCGLKETIHLDKFRNMVRLKMNHNVLTDLNGIQGCKGLVTLDMSHNRFKEQLDAREPPHRNPIGRYLMQLPQLETLILDSCGVPSISALQLTNPTLTYLSLRNNDITKFNGLEHCRRLNRLILDKNRIRQFDPKPLSSIEGLAELRIDEN
;
A
#
# COMPACT_ATOMS: atom_id res chain seq x y z
N ASN A 1 -1.72 -26.58 -41.56
CA ASN A 1 -1.72 -28.01 -41.17
C ASN A 1 -1.31 -28.11 -39.71
N ARG A 2 -2.26 -28.39 -38.79
CA ARG A 2 -1.95 -28.69 -37.37
C ARG A 2 -1.18 -30.01 -37.31
N MET A 3 0.03 -30.00 -36.77
CA MET A 3 0.87 -31.21 -36.71
C MET A 3 0.46 -32.18 -35.59
N ARG A 4 -0.54 -31.82 -34.77
CA ARG A 4 -1.11 -32.63 -33.66
C ARG A 4 -0.03 -33.22 -32.74
N ILE A 5 1.08 -32.50 -32.56
CA ILE A 5 2.18 -32.95 -31.71
C ILE A 5 1.69 -32.95 -30.26
N GLN A 6 1.87 -34.05 -29.55
CA GLN A 6 1.42 -34.19 -28.16
C GLN A 6 2.55 -34.07 -27.14
N LYS A 7 3.80 -34.28 -27.58
CA LYS A 7 5.00 -34.25 -26.74
C LYS A 7 6.14 -33.57 -27.44
N VAL A 8 6.89 -32.78 -26.69
CA VAL A 8 8.18 -32.22 -27.10
C VAL A 8 9.25 -33.25 -26.78
N GLN A 9 9.88 -33.81 -27.81
CA GLN A 9 10.86 -34.90 -27.68
C GLN A 9 11.86 -34.85 -28.84
N ASN A 10 12.98 -35.59 -28.72
CA ASN A 10 14.04 -35.67 -29.72
C ASN A 10 14.80 -34.34 -29.95
N LEU A 11 14.95 -33.51 -28.91
CA LEU A 11 15.68 -32.24 -28.97
C LEU A 11 17.07 -32.31 -28.30
N GLU A 12 17.51 -33.48 -27.86
CA GLU A 12 18.73 -33.68 -27.04
C GLU A 12 20.02 -33.23 -27.77
N GLY A 13 20.01 -33.30 -29.11
CA GLY A 13 21.11 -32.84 -29.96
C GLY A 13 21.12 -31.33 -30.24
N LEU A 14 20.01 -30.62 -29.98
CA LEU A 14 19.82 -29.23 -30.40
C LEU A 14 20.33 -28.21 -29.36
N ARG A 15 21.54 -28.43 -28.83
CA ARG A 15 22.14 -27.62 -27.75
C ARG A 15 22.37 -26.14 -28.09
N ASN A 16 22.33 -25.80 -29.38
CA ASN A 16 22.47 -24.42 -29.87
C ASN A 16 21.14 -23.76 -30.24
N LEU A 17 20.01 -24.43 -30.01
CA LEU A 17 18.68 -23.90 -30.29
C LEU A 17 18.44 -22.65 -29.43
N ARG A 18 18.05 -21.55 -30.08
CA ARG A 18 17.75 -20.25 -29.44
C ARG A 18 16.27 -19.91 -29.47
N LYS A 19 15.54 -20.39 -30.48
CA LYS A 19 14.12 -20.11 -30.66
C LYS A 19 13.40 -21.41 -30.99
N LEU A 20 12.30 -21.70 -30.30
CA LEU A 20 11.46 -22.85 -30.55
C LEU A 20 10.01 -22.41 -30.63
N ASN A 21 9.35 -22.68 -31.75
CA ASN A 21 7.91 -22.48 -31.91
C ASN A 21 7.24 -23.82 -32.16
N MET A 22 6.34 -24.20 -31.25
CA MET A 22 5.54 -25.42 -31.28
C MET A 22 4.05 -25.08 -31.09
N SER A 23 3.63 -23.90 -31.53
CA SER A 23 2.25 -23.43 -31.44
C SER A 23 1.30 -24.27 -32.32
N ASP A 24 -0.01 -24.20 -32.06
CA ASP A 24 -1.06 -24.92 -32.81
C ASP A 24 -0.91 -26.46 -32.78
N ASN A 25 -0.64 -27.00 -31.59
CA ASN A 25 -0.44 -28.44 -31.36
C ASN A 25 -1.35 -28.97 -30.24
N GLU A 26 -1.07 -30.17 -29.73
CA GLU A 26 -1.83 -30.82 -28.66
C GLU A 26 -0.94 -31.11 -27.43
N ILE A 27 0.11 -30.30 -27.23
CA ILE A 27 1.09 -30.48 -26.15
C ILE A 27 0.40 -30.21 -24.82
N ALA A 28 0.48 -31.17 -23.90
CA ALA A 28 -0.14 -31.06 -22.58
C ALA A 28 0.86 -30.71 -21.46
N ARG A 29 2.16 -30.89 -21.71
CA ARG A 29 3.24 -30.69 -20.73
C ARG A 29 4.45 -30.05 -21.40
N ILE A 30 5.09 -29.14 -20.71
CA ILE A 30 6.37 -28.56 -21.11
C ILE A 30 7.47 -29.52 -20.63
N GLU A 31 8.03 -30.30 -21.54
CA GLU A 31 9.04 -31.33 -21.25
C GLU A 31 10.02 -31.49 -22.42
N GLY A 32 11.10 -32.26 -22.25
CA GLY A 32 12.04 -32.56 -23.34
C GLY A 32 12.91 -31.38 -23.80
N LEU A 33 12.99 -30.31 -23.00
CA LEU A 33 13.77 -29.09 -23.30
C LEU A 33 15.11 -29.03 -22.56
N ASP A 34 15.45 -30.01 -21.72
CA ASP A 34 16.60 -29.97 -20.81
C ASP A 34 17.96 -29.73 -21.51
N ALA A 35 18.11 -30.20 -22.75
CA ALA A 35 19.33 -30.01 -23.53
C ALA A 35 19.41 -28.63 -24.23
N CYS A 36 18.30 -27.90 -24.33
CA CYS A 36 18.19 -26.63 -25.05
C CYS A 36 18.66 -25.44 -24.18
N ILE A 37 19.81 -25.56 -23.54
CA ILE A 37 20.31 -24.62 -22.53
C ILE A 37 20.53 -23.18 -23.03
N LYS A 38 20.56 -22.98 -24.36
CA LYS A 38 20.71 -21.66 -25.02
C LYS A 38 19.38 -21.07 -25.49
N LEU A 39 18.25 -21.67 -25.13
CA LEU A 39 16.93 -21.20 -25.57
C LEU A 39 16.63 -19.82 -24.99
N GLU A 40 16.23 -18.91 -25.85
CA GLU A 40 15.90 -17.51 -25.54
C GLU A 40 14.41 -17.21 -25.79
N GLU A 41 13.78 -17.89 -26.76
CA GLU A 41 12.37 -17.71 -27.10
C GLU A 41 11.66 -19.07 -27.20
N LEU A 42 10.56 -19.22 -26.47
CA LEU A 42 9.71 -20.41 -26.48
C LEU A 42 8.25 -20.02 -26.74
N CYS A 43 7.71 -20.48 -27.88
CA CYS A 43 6.32 -20.27 -28.27
C CYS A 43 5.56 -21.60 -28.25
N LEU A 44 4.54 -21.68 -27.40
CA LEU A 44 3.69 -22.84 -27.15
C LEU A 44 2.20 -22.42 -27.14
N GLU A 45 1.85 -21.43 -27.97
CA GLU A 45 0.46 -20.95 -28.07
C GLU A 45 -0.48 -21.99 -28.70
N ASP A 46 -1.78 -21.93 -28.40
CA ASP A 46 -2.81 -22.88 -28.90
C ASP A 46 -2.39 -24.34 -28.69
N ASN A 47 -2.22 -24.72 -27.42
CA ASN A 47 -1.88 -26.07 -26.97
C ASN A 47 -2.85 -26.50 -25.83
N ARG A 48 -2.50 -27.56 -25.08
CA ARG A 48 -3.32 -28.10 -23.97
C ARG A 48 -2.58 -28.06 -22.63
N ILE A 49 -1.62 -27.14 -22.49
CA ILE A 49 -0.79 -27.03 -21.30
C ILE A 49 -1.65 -26.57 -20.13
N THR A 50 -1.52 -27.24 -18.99
CA THR A 50 -2.26 -26.91 -17.76
C THR A 50 -1.39 -26.32 -16.66
N LYS A 51 -0.06 -26.47 -16.78
CA LYS A 51 0.93 -26.03 -15.80
C LYS A 51 2.18 -25.52 -16.49
N ILE A 52 2.77 -24.49 -15.90
CA ILE A 52 4.08 -23.99 -16.28
C ILE A 52 5.11 -24.81 -15.49
N GLU A 53 5.86 -25.66 -16.19
CA GLU A 53 6.87 -26.55 -15.62
C GLU A 53 7.98 -26.82 -16.64
N GLY A 54 9.03 -27.55 -16.27
CA GLY A 54 10.07 -27.96 -17.23
C GLY A 54 10.96 -26.83 -17.77
N LEU A 55 10.91 -25.63 -17.17
CA LEU A 55 11.70 -24.47 -17.57
C LEU A 55 13.00 -24.30 -16.76
N GLN A 56 13.22 -25.10 -15.71
CA GLN A 56 14.33 -24.95 -14.76
C GLN A 56 15.73 -24.96 -15.40
N ASN A 57 15.87 -25.63 -16.55
CA ASN A 57 17.13 -25.78 -17.29
C ASN A 57 17.29 -24.79 -18.44
N LEU A 58 16.44 -23.76 -18.52
CA LEU A 58 16.42 -22.73 -19.58
C LEU A 58 16.80 -21.35 -19.01
N PRO A 59 18.06 -21.16 -18.57
CA PRO A 59 18.46 -19.96 -17.81
C PRO A 59 18.50 -18.68 -18.65
N HIS A 60 18.42 -18.78 -19.98
CA HIS A 60 18.53 -17.65 -20.90
C HIS A 60 17.20 -17.23 -21.54
N LEU A 61 16.07 -17.78 -21.06
CA LEU A 61 14.77 -17.47 -21.62
C LEU A 61 14.42 -15.98 -21.42
N ARG A 62 14.07 -15.31 -22.52
CA ARG A 62 13.70 -13.88 -22.60
C ARG A 62 12.25 -13.67 -23.00
N ARG A 63 11.71 -14.59 -23.81
CA ARG A 63 10.33 -14.55 -24.31
C ARG A 63 9.67 -15.91 -24.09
N LEU A 64 8.51 -15.89 -23.45
CA LEU A 64 7.66 -17.07 -23.23
C LEU A 64 6.24 -16.76 -23.68
N GLU A 65 5.76 -17.48 -24.69
CA GLU A 65 4.42 -17.35 -25.23
C GLU A 65 3.63 -18.64 -24.96
N LEU A 66 2.64 -18.55 -24.09
CA LEU A 66 1.79 -19.64 -23.59
C LEU A 66 0.29 -19.31 -23.74
N GLY A 67 -0.05 -18.40 -24.65
CA GLY A 67 -1.42 -18.01 -24.93
C GLY A 67 -2.31 -19.19 -25.36
N LYS A 68 -3.62 -19.11 -25.14
CA LYS A 68 -4.60 -20.12 -25.56
C LYS A 68 -4.26 -21.54 -25.06
N ASN A 69 -4.03 -21.64 -23.76
CA ASN A 69 -3.80 -22.90 -23.05
C ASN A 69 -4.85 -23.06 -21.93
N LYS A 70 -4.59 -23.93 -20.95
CA LYS A 70 -5.49 -24.20 -19.81
C LYS A 70 -4.77 -23.99 -18.48
N ILE A 71 -3.85 -23.05 -18.43
CA ILE A 71 -3.05 -22.75 -17.25
C ILE A 71 -3.93 -22.03 -16.23
N THR A 72 -3.84 -22.44 -14.97
CA THR A 72 -4.64 -21.86 -13.87
C THR A 72 -3.81 -21.08 -12.85
N LYS A 73 -2.49 -21.28 -12.85
CA LYS A 73 -1.55 -20.69 -11.89
C LYS A 73 -0.24 -20.33 -12.57
N ILE A 74 0.36 -19.24 -12.11
CA ILE A 74 1.71 -18.84 -12.49
C ILE A 74 2.69 -19.46 -11.48
N GLU A 75 3.37 -20.50 -11.91
CA GLU A 75 4.35 -21.28 -11.13
C GLU A 75 5.50 -21.71 -12.05
N GLY A 76 6.60 -22.26 -11.52
CA GLY A 76 7.66 -22.84 -12.37
C GLY A 76 8.47 -21.81 -13.16
N LEU A 77 8.40 -20.53 -12.78
CA LEU A 77 9.15 -19.41 -13.36
C LEU A 77 10.29 -18.91 -12.45
N GLU A 78 10.60 -19.62 -11.37
CA GLU A 78 11.54 -19.18 -10.33
C GLU A 78 12.98 -19.02 -10.86
N SER A 79 13.34 -19.77 -11.90
CA SER A 79 14.66 -19.72 -12.53
C SER A 79 14.78 -18.68 -13.66
N GLN A 80 13.68 -18.05 -14.07
CA GLN A 80 13.57 -17.22 -15.28
C GLN A 80 13.93 -15.74 -15.02
N GLN A 81 15.15 -15.48 -14.56
CA GLN A 81 15.59 -14.13 -14.16
C GLN A 81 15.70 -13.12 -15.31
N TYR A 82 15.80 -13.57 -16.56
CA TYR A 82 15.99 -12.72 -17.74
C TYR A 82 14.73 -12.56 -18.60
N LEU A 83 13.60 -13.08 -18.15
CA LEU A 83 12.35 -13.07 -18.89
C LEU A 83 11.82 -11.63 -19.00
N SER A 84 11.82 -11.09 -20.21
CA SER A 84 11.39 -9.73 -20.51
C SER A 84 9.98 -9.67 -21.11
N GLN A 85 9.51 -10.76 -21.71
CA GLN A 85 8.19 -10.84 -22.34
C GLN A 85 7.49 -12.14 -21.99
N VAL A 86 6.26 -12.02 -21.50
CA VAL A 86 5.40 -13.16 -21.17
C VAL A 86 4.02 -12.92 -21.79
N SER A 87 3.56 -13.90 -22.56
CA SER A 87 2.16 -13.99 -23.00
C SER A 87 1.51 -15.20 -22.34
N LEU A 88 0.43 -14.96 -21.62
CA LEU A 88 -0.43 -15.93 -20.95
C LEU A 88 -1.91 -15.62 -21.28
N GLU A 89 -2.17 -14.99 -22.42
CA GLU A 89 -3.53 -14.66 -22.87
C GLU A 89 -4.41 -15.90 -23.01
N ASP A 90 -5.73 -15.73 -22.92
CA ASP A 90 -6.70 -16.82 -23.13
C ASP A 90 -6.37 -18.09 -22.32
N ASN A 91 -6.15 -17.92 -21.01
CA ASN A 91 -5.94 -19.00 -20.05
C ASN A 91 -6.98 -18.93 -18.92
N GLU A 92 -6.78 -19.67 -17.84
CA GLU A 92 -7.70 -19.78 -16.71
C GLU A 92 -7.11 -19.20 -15.40
N ILE A 93 -6.18 -18.25 -15.51
CA ILE A 93 -5.40 -17.74 -14.37
C ILE A 93 -6.23 -16.75 -13.55
N GLY A 94 -6.36 -17.01 -12.24
CA GLY A 94 -7.11 -16.16 -11.32
C GLY A 94 -6.27 -15.13 -10.54
N THR A 95 -4.96 -15.28 -10.52
CA THR A 95 -4.04 -14.49 -9.67
C THR A 95 -2.70 -14.27 -10.38
N LEU A 96 -2.08 -13.11 -10.12
CA LEU A 96 -0.75 -12.77 -10.63
C LEU A 96 0.39 -13.13 -9.66
N VAL A 97 0.07 -13.80 -8.54
CA VAL A 97 1.07 -14.37 -7.64
C VAL A 97 1.96 -15.33 -8.44
N GLY A 98 3.28 -15.20 -8.27
CA GLY A 98 4.28 -15.92 -9.06
C GLY A 98 4.99 -15.07 -10.11
N LEU A 99 4.57 -13.81 -10.34
CA LEU A 99 5.31 -12.89 -11.22
C LEU A 99 6.25 -11.93 -10.50
N GLY A 100 6.06 -11.71 -9.19
CA GLY A 100 6.74 -10.64 -8.45
C GLY A 100 8.26 -10.74 -8.39
N HIS A 101 8.85 -11.93 -8.61
CA HIS A 101 10.30 -12.12 -8.66
C HIS A 101 10.91 -11.82 -10.03
N ILE A 102 10.11 -11.73 -11.09
CA ILE A 102 10.56 -11.51 -12.48
C ILE A 102 10.75 -10.00 -12.73
N THR A 103 11.72 -9.40 -12.03
CA THR A 103 11.99 -7.95 -12.09
C THR A 103 12.51 -7.46 -13.45
N SER A 104 12.85 -8.38 -14.36
CA SER A 104 13.25 -8.10 -15.75
C SER A 104 12.09 -7.92 -16.72
N LEU A 105 10.86 -8.25 -16.31
CA LEU A 105 9.67 -8.23 -17.16
C LEU A 105 9.36 -6.82 -17.68
N MET A 106 9.17 -6.71 -19.00
CA MET A 106 8.86 -5.47 -19.72
C MET A 106 7.49 -5.51 -20.38
N GLU A 107 7.07 -6.67 -20.85
CA GLU A 107 5.79 -6.88 -21.52
C GLU A 107 5.06 -8.08 -20.93
N LEU A 108 3.81 -7.87 -20.52
CA LEU A 108 2.96 -8.90 -19.93
C LEU A 108 1.57 -8.88 -20.58
N TYR A 109 1.20 -9.97 -21.24
CA TYR A 109 -0.11 -10.15 -21.85
C TYR A 109 -0.89 -11.20 -21.07
N MET A 110 -1.97 -10.78 -20.43
CA MET A 110 -2.82 -11.55 -19.50
C MET A 110 -4.31 -11.40 -19.85
N ASN A 111 -4.62 -10.91 -21.04
CA ASN A 111 -5.99 -10.74 -21.51
C ASN A 111 -6.77 -12.05 -21.50
N ASN A 112 -8.09 -11.96 -21.31
CA ASN A 112 -9.01 -13.10 -21.26
C ASN A 112 -8.60 -14.20 -20.27
N ASN A 113 -8.36 -13.80 -19.01
CA ASN A 113 -8.11 -14.71 -17.89
C ASN A 113 -9.24 -14.58 -16.84
N ARG A 114 -9.03 -15.09 -15.61
CA ARG A 114 -10.02 -15.10 -14.51
C ARG A 114 -9.64 -14.16 -13.36
N ILE A 115 -8.95 -13.06 -13.64
CA ILE A 115 -8.52 -12.10 -12.61
C ILE A 115 -9.72 -11.23 -12.21
N MET A 116 -10.17 -11.36 -10.96
CA MET A 116 -11.43 -10.76 -10.51
C MET A 116 -11.27 -9.43 -9.76
N THR A 117 -10.13 -9.15 -9.14
CA THR A 117 -10.00 -8.00 -8.23
C THR A 117 -8.70 -7.22 -8.43
N MET A 118 -8.74 -5.92 -8.14
CA MET A 118 -7.58 -5.01 -8.22
C MET A 118 -6.43 -5.37 -7.27
N LYS A 119 -6.70 -6.15 -6.21
CA LYS A 119 -5.69 -6.67 -5.29
C LYS A 119 -4.69 -7.59 -5.99
N GLU A 120 -5.13 -8.28 -7.04
CA GLU A 120 -4.28 -9.19 -7.81
C GLU A 120 -3.14 -8.46 -8.53
N LEU A 121 -3.16 -7.12 -8.64
CA LEU A 121 -2.07 -6.33 -9.21
C LEU A 121 -0.88 -6.16 -8.26
N ASN A 122 -1.00 -6.52 -6.98
CA ASN A 122 0.05 -6.33 -5.98
C ASN A 122 1.42 -6.93 -6.38
N PRO A 123 1.51 -8.15 -6.95
CA PRO A 123 2.77 -8.72 -7.41
C PRO A 123 3.49 -7.89 -8.46
N LEU A 124 2.77 -7.05 -9.23
CA LEU A 124 3.36 -6.24 -10.29
C LEU A 124 3.92 -4.89 -9.81
N ARG A 125 3.56 -4.43 -8.60
CA ARG A 125 3.94 -3.10 -8.08
C ARG A 125 5.46 -2.90 -7.99
N GLY A 126 6.22 -3.98 -7.80
CA GLY A 126 7.69 -3.95 -7.70
C GLY A 126 8.43 -4.17 -9.02
N ILE A 127 7.71 -4.36 -10.14
CA ILE A 127 8.31 -4.64 -11.45
C ILE A 127 8.55 -3.31 -12.18
N ASP A 128 9.62 -2.61 -11.81
CA ASP A 128 9.95 -1.26 -12.32
C ASP A 128 10.23 -1.19 -13.84
N LYS A 129 10.41 -2.34 -14.49
CA LYS A 129 10.67 -2.42 -15.94
C LYS A 129 9.42 -2.66 -16.76
N LEU A 130 8.26 -2.89 -16.16
CA LEU A 130 7.02 -3.20 -16.87
C LEU A 130 6.52 -1.97 -17.64
N ILE A 131 6.52 -2.07 -18.98
CA ILE A 131 6.15 -0.99 -19.91
C ILE A 131 4.79 -1.26 -20.57
N ILE A 132 4.51 -2.52 -20.89
CA ILE A 132 3.27 -2.93 -21.58
C ILE A 132 2.57 -3.98 -20.72
N LEU A 133 1.29 -3.75 -20.44
CA LEU A 133 0.43 -4.65 -19.70
C LEU A 133 -0.91 -4.74 -20.41
N ASP A 134 -1.35 -5.95 -20.73
CA ASP A 134 -2.69 -6.20 -21.22
C ASP A 134 -3.41 -7.13 -20.24
N LEU A 135 -4.50 -6.64 -19.67
CA LEU A 135 -5.37 -7.35 -18.75
C LEU A 135 -6.81 -7.36 -19.26
N SER A 136 -7.06 -6.89 -20.48
CA SER A 136 -8.39 -6.80 -21.07
C SER A 136 -9.15 -8.14 -21.01
N GLY A 137 -10.47 -8.10 -20.85
CA GLY A 137 -11.28 -9.33 -20.74
C GLY A 137 -11.17 -10.08 -19.41
N ASN A 138 -10.47 -9.53 -18.40
CA ASN A 138 -10.58 -9.97 -17.01
C ASN A 138 -11.69 -9.21 -16.27
N ALA A 139 -12.38 -9.85 -15.33
CA ALA A 139 -13.54 -9.27 -14.63
C ALA A 139 -13.24 -7.96 -13.88
N MET A 140 -12.02 -7.79 -13.35
CA MET A 140 -11.64 -6.54 -12.69
C MET A 140 -11.66 -5.31 -13.63
N CYS A 141 -11.58 -5.51 -14.95
CA CYS A 141 -11.58 -4.42 -15.93
C CYS A 141 -12.95 -3.75 -16.09
N GLU A 142 -14.03 -4.36 -15.56
CA GLU A 142 -15.36 -3.77 -15.54
C GLU A 142 -15.48 -2.62 -14.52
N ASP A 143 -14.57 -2.55 -13.54
CA ASP A 143 -14.54 -1.46 -12.58
C ASP A 143 -14.12 -0.14 -13.27
N LYS A 144 -14.92 0.91 -13.12
CA LYS A 144 -14.63 2.25 -13.68
C LYS A 144 -13.30 2.83 -13.19
N GLU A 145 -12.81 2.41 -12.02
CA GLU A 145 -11.57 2.88 -11.42
C GLU A 145 -10.36 2.03 -11.82
N TYR A 146 -10.59 0.87 -12.46
CA TYR A 146 -9.57 -0.11 -12.87
C TYR A 146 -8.36 0.55 -13.52
N ARG A 147 -8.61 1.34 -14.58
CA ARG A 147 -7.55 1.90 -15.41
C ARG A 147 -6.65 2.86 -14.63
N LEU A 148 -7.27 3.82 -13.93
CA LEU A 148 -6.51 4.80 -13.13
C LEU A 148 -5.81 4.13 -11.94
N TYR A 149 -6.43 3.13 -11.32
CA TYR A 149 -5.81 2.38 -10.23
C TYR A 149 -4.57 1.63 -10.72
N THR A 150 -4.65 0.95 -11.88
CA THR A 150 -3.50 0.23 -12.46
C THR A 150 -2.36 1.19 -12.78
N ILE A 151 -2.66 2.33 -13.42
CA ILE A 151 -1.68 3.37 -13.76
C ILE A 151 -1.00 3.92 -12.50
N TYR A 152 -1.76 4.15 -11.42
CA TYR A 152 -1.21 4.66 -10.17
C TYR A 152 -0.24 3.66 -9.50
N HIS A 153 -0.58 2.37 -9.50
CA HIS A 153 0.19 1.35 -8.81
C HIS A 153 1.37 0.79 -9.63
N ILE A 154 1.29 0.81 -10.96
CA ILE A 154 2.34 0.34 -11.88
C ILE A 154 2.96 1.54 -12.58
N LYS A 155 3.82 2.26 -11.85
CA LYS A 155 4.27 3.62 -12.15
C LYS A 155 5.04 3.81 -13.46
N LYS A 156 5.55 2.73 -14.05
CA LYS A 156 6.43 2.76 -15.24
C LYS A 156 5.72 2.35 -16.52
N LEU A 157 4.44 1.99 -16.40
CA LEU A 157 3.62 1.55 -17.50
C LEU A 157 3.41 2.66 -18.52
N LYS A 158 3.53 2.31 -19.81
CA LYS A 158 3.30 3.22 -20.95
C LYS A 158 2.11 2.81 -21.79
N VAL A 159 1.76 1.52 -21.80
CA VAL A 159 0.62 0.97 -22.54
C VAL A 159 -0.15 0.04 -21.62
N LEU A 160 -1.45 0.29 -21.50
CA LEU A 160 -2.39 -0.54 -20.74
C LEU A 160 -3.56 -0.92 -21.65
N ASP A 161 -3.78 -2.23 -21.84
CA ASP A 161 -4.85 -2.81 -22.65
C ASP A 161 -4.87 -2.28 -24.09
N GLY A 162 -3.68 -2.21 -24.70
CA GLY A 162 -3.49 -1.68 -26.06
C GLY A 162 -3.59 -0.15 -26.17
N ILE A 163 -3.86 0.57 -25.08
CA ILE A 163 -4.03 2.04 -25.08
C ILE A 163 -2.84 2.70 -24.38
N SER A 164 -2.21 3.67 -25.05
CA SER A 164 -1.11 4.46 -24.49
C SER A 164 -1.57 5.29 -23.29
N ILE A 165 -0.73 5.35 -22.26
CA ILE A 165 -0.93 6.20 -21.08
C ILE A 165 -0.22 7.53 -21.31
N ASP A 166 -0.96 8.63 -21.20
CA ASP A 166 -0.39 9.97 -21.31
C ASP A 166 -0.11 10.60 -19.93
N ALA A 167 0.52 11.78 -19.94
CA ALA A 167 0.86 12.50 -18.73
C ALA A 167 -0.37 13.05 -17.98
N VAL A 168 -1.46 13.36 -18.69
CA VAL A 168 -2.70 13.88 -18.09
C VAL A 168 -3.41 12.78 -17.32
N GLU A 169 -3.51 11.59 -17.90
CA GLU A 169 -4.07 10.39 -17.28
C GLU A 169 -3.23 9.97 -16.07
N SER A 170 -1.90 9.99 -16.19
CA SER A 170 -0.99 9.71 -15.08
C SER A 170 -1.16 10.70 -13.92
N ALA A 171 -1.31 11.99 -14.22
CA ALA A 171 -1.57 13.01 -13.21
C ALA A 171 -2.92 12.81 -12.53
N LYS A 172 -3.97 12.48 -13.29
CA LYS A 172 -5.31 12.17 -12.79
C LYS A 172 -5.32 10.94 -11.89
N ALA A 173 -4.62 9.87 -12.27
CA ALA A 173 -4.45 8.68 -11.45
C ALA A 173 -3.78 9.02 -10.11
N LYS A 174 -2.70 9.82 -10.17
CA LYS A 174 -2.02 10.31 -8.97
C LYS A 174 -2.93 11.16 -8.10
N GLU A 175 -3.67 12.11 -8.66
CA GLU A 175 -4.62 12.92 -7.91
C GLU A 175 -5.71 12.07 -7.25
N THR A 176 -6.20 11.05 -7.95
CA THR A 176 -7.29 10.19 -7.50
C THR A 176 -6.87 9.29 -6.33
N PHE A 177 -5.64 8.79 -6.28
CA PHE A 177 -5.24 7.76 -5.31
C PHE A 177 -4.13 8.20 -4.33
N THR A 178 -3.44 9.32 -4.57
CA THR A 178 -2.38 9.79 -3.65
C THR A 178 -2.95 10.23 -2.32
N GLY A 179 -2.48 9.59 -1.25
CA GLY A 179 -2.85 9.92 0.12
C GLY A 179 -4.24 9.44 0.53
N LYS A 180 -4.89 8.61 -0.30
CA LYS A 180 -6.11 7.91 0.10
C LYS A 180 -5.79 6.75 1.05
N MET A 181 -6.68 6.53 2.00
CA MET A 181 -6.59 5.39 2.90
C MET A 181 -7.43 4.24 2.33
N THR A 182 -6.87 3.46 1.39
CA THR A 182 -7.64 2.38 0.76
C THR A 182 -7.65 1.10 1.62
N PRO A 183 -8.70 0.25 1.52
CA PRO A 183 -8.71 -1.05 2.18
C PRO A 183 -7.50 -1.92 1.84
N GLU A 184 -6.95 -1.82 0.63
CA GLU A 184 -5.76 -2.56 0.20
C GLU A 184 -4.51 -2.11 0.96
N LEU A 185 -4.32 -0.79 1.11
CA LEU A 185 -3.23 -0.23 1.91
C LEU A 185 -3.32 -0.72 3.36
N LEU A 186 -4.52 -0.67 3.95
CA LEU A 186 -4.76 -1.12 5.32
C LEU A 186 -4.47 -2.62 5.46
N ASN A 187 -4.99 -3.44 4.55
CA ASN A 187 -4.75 -4.88 4.50
C ASN A 187 -3.27 -5.24 4.32
N GLU A 188 -2.52 -4.47 3.54
CA GLU A 188 -1.07 -4.61 3.40
C GLU A 188 -0.36 -4.35 4.74
N ARG A 189 -0.81 -3.34 5.50
CA ARG A 189 -0.22 -2.99 6.80
C ARG A 189 -0.55 -3.99 7.90
N VAL A 190 -1.73 -4.62 7.86
CA VAL A 190 -2.17 -5.58 8.90
C VAL A 190 -1.98 -7.05 8.50
N GLY A 191 -1.58 -7.34 7.26
CA GLY A 191 -1.33 -8.71 6.80
C GLY A 191 -2.59 -9.50 6.40
N ASN A 192 -3.62 -8.82 5.88
CA ASN A 192 -4.92 -9.41 5.48
C ASN A 192 -5.68 -10.15 6.62
N VAL A 193 -5.53 -9.69 7.86
CA VAL A 193 -6.35 -10.17 8.99
C VAL A 193 -7.67 -9.41 9.07
N ASP A 194 -8.64 -9.96 9.80
CA ASP A 194 -9.84 -9.22 10.18
C ASP A 194 -9.46 -7.97 10.98
N TRP A 195 -9.95 -6.80 10.57
CA TRP A 195 -9.62 -5.51 11.18
C TRP A 195 -10.09 -5.41 12.64
N ASP A 196 -11.11 -6.18 13.02
CA ASP A 196 -11.54 -6.26 14.43
C ASP A 196 -10.48 -6.96 15.31
N MET A 197 -9.52 -7.72 14.76
CA MET A 197 -8.44 -8.34 15.53
C MET A 197 -7.24 -7.43 15.76
N VAL A 198 -7.20 -6.26 15.13
CA VAL A 198 -6.03 -5.38 15.12
C VAL A 198 -6.06 -4.42 16.31
N SER A 199 -5.12 -4.60 17.24
CA SER A 199 -4.92 -3.68 18.38
C SER A 199 -3.92 -2.57 18.09
N ASP A 200 -3.00 -2.80 17.16
CA ASP A 200 -1.84 -1.95 16.89
C ASP A 200 -1.74 -1.69 15.39
N LEU A 201 -1.80 -0.42 14.99
CA LEU A 201 -1.73 -0.03 13.60
C LEU A 201 -0.71 1.08 13.37
N ASN A 202 0.21 0.85 12.43
CA ASN A 202 1.22 1.82 12.04
C ASN A 202 1.03 2.23 10.57
N LEU A 203 0.62 3.47 10.36
CA LEU A 203 0.39 4.12 9.07
C LEU A 203 1.33 5.31 8.87
N SER A 204 2.50 5.28 9.52
CA SER A 204 3.47 6.38 9.43
C SER A 204 4.06 6.49 8.03
N GLY A 205 4.33 7.70 7.55
CA GLY A 205 5.02 7.91 6.28
C GLY A 205 4.25 7.48 5.02
N CYS A 206 2.93 7.28 5.12
CA CYS A 206 2.11 6.81 4.01
C CYS A 206 1.60 7.94 3.09
N GLY A 207 1.88 9.20 3.42
CA GLY A 207 1.41 10.37 2.67
C GLY A 207 -0.10 10.58 2.73
N LEU A 208 -0.75 10.08 3.79
CA LEU A 208 -2.20 10.09 3.96
C LEU A 208 -2.73 11.51 4.14
N LYS A 209 -3.84 11.81 3.45
CA LYS A 209 -4.61 13.06 3.55
C LYS A 209 -5.91 12.90 4.32
N GLU A 210 -6.40 11.66 4.40
CA GLU A 210 -7.66 11.29 5.02
C GLU A 210 -7.48 10.08 5.93
N THR A 211 -8.46 9.85 6.81
CA THR A 211 -8.44 8.74 7.77
C THR A 211 -9.65 7.81 7.60
N ILE A 212 -10.16 7.66 6.37
CA ILE A 212 -11.34 6.84 6.07
C ILE A 212 -11.08 5.39 6.48
N HIS A 213 -12.10 4.69 7.01
CA HIS A 213 -12.07 3.30 7.48
C HIS A 213 -11.46 3.04 8.86
N LEU A 214 -10.85 4.02 9.54
CA LEU A 214 -10.37 3.81 10.91
C LEU A 214 -11.53 3.45 11.88
N ASP A 215 -12.76 3.86 11.56
CA ASP A 215 -13.98 3.47 12.28
C ASP A 215 -14.25 1.96 12.28
N LYS A 216 -13.63 1.22 11.36
CA LYS A 216 -13.75 -0.24 11.25
C LYS A 216 -12.81 -0.99 12.18
N PHE A 217 -11.79 -0.33 12.75
CA PHE A 217 -10.85 -0.95 13.69
C PHE A 217 -11.36 -0.83 15.12
N ARG A 218 -12.34 -1.67 15.49
CA ARG A 218 -13.09 -1.51 16.74
C ARG A 218 -12.28 -1.76 18.02
N ASN A 219 -11.23 -2.58 17.92
CA ASN A 219 -10.37 -2.98 19.04
C ASN A 219 -9.00 -2.30 19.02
N MET A 220 -8.83 -1.23 18.25
CA MET A 220 -7.56 -0.52 18.14
C MET A 220 -7.20 0.19 19.44
N VAL A 221 -5.99 -0.10 19.94
CA VAL A 221 -5.40 0.44 21.17
C VAL A 221 -4.28 1.42 20.86
N ARG A 222 -3.47 1.16 19.84
CA ARG A 222 -2.33 2.02 19.46
C ARG A 222 -2.38 2.35 17.98
N LEU A 223 -2.32 3.64 17.67
CA LEU A 223 -2.34 4.15 16.31
C LEU A 223 -1.18 5.12 16.10
N LYS A 224 -0.34 4.82 15.11
CA LYS A 224 0.73 5.71 14.64
C LYS A 224 0.42 6.19 13.23
N MET A 225 0.35 7.50 13.06
CA MET A 225 0.09 8.17 11.77
C MET A 225 1.05 9.34 11.56
N ASN A 226 2.25 9.28 12.13
CA ASN A 226 3.22 10.36 11.98
C ASN A 226 3.81 10.42 10.57
N HIS A 227 4.28 11.61 10.16
CA HIS A 227 4.80 11.88 8.81
C HIS A 227 3.77 11.62 7.70
N ASN A 228 2.55 12.14 7.87
CA ASN A 228 1.53 12.17 6.84
C ASN A 228 1.20 13.63 6.48
N VAL A 229 0.12 13.85 5.74
CA VAL A 229 -0.36 15.19 5.36
C VAL A 229 -1.81 15.38 5.79
N LEU A 230 -2.18 14.78 6.93
CA LEU A 230 -3.52 14.87 7.49
C LEU A 230 -3.81 16.31 7.93
N THR A 231 -5.02 16.77 7.60
CA THR A 231 -5.56 18.05 8.06
C THR A 231 -6.71 17.86 9.04
N ASP A 232 -7.41 16.72 9.00
CA ASP A 232 -8.50 16.37 9.91
C ASP A 232 -8.34 14.96 10.51
N LEU A 233 -9.28 14.60 11.38
CA LEU A 233 -9.33 13.30 12.07
C LEU A 233 -10.72 12.66 12.02
N ASN A 234 -11.48 12.89 10.95
CA ASN A 234 -12.90 12.50 10.91
C ASN A 234 -13.13 10.99 11.13
N GLY A 235 -12.15 10.15 10.75
CA GLY A 235 -12.27 8.70 10.85
C GLY A 235 -11.94 8.10 12.22
N ILE A 236 -11.32 8.85 13.14
CA ILE A 236 -10.94 8.28 14.46
C ILE A 236 -12.10 8.19 15.45
N GLN A 237 -13.27 8.72 15.10
CA GLN A 237 -14.45 8.76 15.98
C GLN A 237 -14.90 7.36 16.46
N GLY A 238 -14.66 6.32 15.66
CA GLY A 238 -14.99 4.93 16.01
C GLY A 238 -14.00 4.29 16.99
N CYS A 239 -12.79 4.84 17.15
CA CYS A 239 -11.67 4.23 17.86
C CYS A 239 -11.72 4.52 19.37
N LYS A 240 -12.84 4.24 20.03
CA LYS A 240 -13.06 4.61 21.45
C LYS A 240 -12.11 3.93 22.44
N GLY A 241 -11.53 2.79 22.05
CA GLY A 241 -10.55 2.04 22.85
C GLY A 241 -9.11 2.55 22.72
N LEU A 242 -8.87 3.62 21.96
CA LEU A 242 -7.52 4.08 21.68
C LEU A 242 -6.83 4.65 22.93
N VAL A 243 -5.67 4.08 23.25
CA VAL A 243 -4.82 4.44 24.41
C VAL A 243 -3.62 5.26 23.96
N THR A 244 -3.05 4.96 22.80
CA THR A 244 -1.87 5.66 22.25
C THR A 244 -2.18 6.20 20.86
N LEU A 245 -1.93 7.49 20.68
CA LEU A 245 -2.09 8.19 19.40
C LEU A 245 -0.85 9.04 19.10
N ASP A 246 -0.14 8.69 18.04
CA ASP A 246 0.95 9.51 17.49
C ASP A 246 0.54 10.05 16.12
N MET A 247 0.45 11.37 16.01
CA MET A 247 0.10 12.07 14.77
C MET A 247 1.11 13.15 14.43
N SER A 248 2.36 12.99 14.91
CA SER A 248 3.43 13.96 14.69
C SER A 248 3.70 14.22 13.21
N HIS A 249 4.17 15.41 12.86
CA HIS A 249 4.45 15.81 11.47
C HIS A 249 3.22 15.68 10.54
N ASN A 250 2.07 16.20 10.97
CA ASN A 250 0.87 16.42 10.15
C ASN A 250 0.54 17.93 10.05
N ARG A 251 -0.55 18.31 9.38
CA ARG A 251 -0.88 19.71 9.05
C ARG A 251 -2.17 20.18 9.71
N PHE A 252 -2.20 20.22 11.04
CA PHE A 252 -3.41 20.53 11.80
C PHE A 252 -3.63 22.02 12.08
N LYS A 253 -2.65 22.88 11.79
CA LYS A 253 -2.68 24.32 12.14
C LYS A 253 -3.97 25.04 11.72
N GLU A 254 -4.43 24.81 10.50
CA GLU A 254 -5.62 25.49 9.95
C GLU A 254 -6.93 25.03 10.60
N GLN A 255 -6.91 23.91 11.31
CA GLN A 255 -8.08 23.31 11.97
C GLN A 255 -8.07 23.50 13.50
N LEU A 256 -7.10 24.23 14.04
CA LEU A 256 -6.91 24.46 15.46
C LEU A 256 -7.09 25.94 15.81
N ASP A 257 -8.17 26.27 16.51
CA ASP A 257 -8.39 27.60 17.11
C ASP A 257 -8.95 27.45 18.53
N ALA A 258 -8.29 28.10 19.49
CA ALA A 258 -8.68 28.10 20.90
C ALA A 258 -9.93 28.95 21.20
N ARG A 259 -10.32 29.84 20.28
CA ARG A 259 -11.50 30.72 20.43
C ARG A 259 -12.77 30.11 19.83
N GLU A 260 -12.60 29.12 18.96
CA GLU A 260 -13.71 28.51 18.24
C GLU A 260 -14.34 27.37 19.06
N PRO A 261 -15.67 27.23 19.04
CA PRO A 261 -16.36 26.11 19.67
C PRO A 261 -15.99 24.76 19.03
N PRO A 262 -16.21 23.61 19.69
CA PRO A 262 -15.77 22.30 19.19
C PRO A 262 -16.23 21.94 17.77
N HIS A 263 -17.38 22.43 17.32
CA HIS A 263 -17.86 22.16 15.96
C HIS A 263 -17.06 22.90 14.86
N ARG A 264 -16.30 23.94 15.22
CA ARG A 264 -15.36 24.69 14.37
C ARG A 264 -13.89 24.40 14.71
N ASN A 265 -13.64 23.47 15.64
CA ASN A 265 -12.33 22.94 15.99
C ASN A 265 -12.39 21.40 15.92
N PRO A 266 -12.33 20.83 14.70
CA PRO A 266 -12.56 19.40 14.52
C PRO A 266 -11.54 18.56 15.27
N ILE A 267 -10.26 18.95 15.29
CA ILE A 267 -9.21 18.20 16.00
C ILE A 267 -9.53 18.07 17.49
N GLY A 268 -9.82 19.18 18.17
CA GLY A 268 -10.20 19.16 19.58
C GLY A 268 -11.46 18.34 19.82
N ARG A 269 -12.48 18.50 18.97
CA ARG A 269 -13.71 17.69 19.03
C ARG A 269 -13.46 16.19 18.95
N TYR A 270 -12.51 15.73 18.12
CA TYR A 270 -12.19 14.31 18.01
C TYR A 270 -11.37 13.81 19.20
N LEU A 271 -10.40 14.58 19.68
CA LEU A 271 -9.60 14.22 20.86
C LEU A 271 -10.48 14.03 22.11
N MET A 272 -11.48 14.90 22.32
CA MET A 272 -12.44 14.77 23.42
C MET A 272 -13.29 13.49 23.38
N GLN A 273 -13.38 12.82 22.22
CA GLN A 273 -14.15 11.59 22.04
C GLN A 273 -13.32 10.32 22.29
N LEU A 274 -12.06 10.45 22.73
CA LEU A 274 -11.16 9.33 23.04
C LEU A 274 -11.01 9.15 24.56
N PRO A 275 -11.97 8.50 25.25
CA PRO A 275 -12.02 8.49 26.72
C PRO A 275 -10.91 7.69 27.38
N GLN A 276 -10.21 6.81 26.64
CA GLN A 276 -9.13 5.95 27.15
C GLN A 276 -7.73 6.48 26.79
N LEU A 277 -7.63 7.66 26.18
CA LEU A 277 -6.35 8.15 25.67
C LEU A 277 -5.38 8.46 26.82
N GLU A 278 -4.23 7.78 26.83
CA GLU A 278 -3.17 7.96 27.83
C GLU A 278 -1.95 8.65 27.24
N THR A 279 -1.63 8.37 25.98
CA THR A 279 -0.46 8.91 25.28
C THR A 279 -0.88 9.64 24.02
N LEU A 280 -0.58 10.94 23.96
CA LEU A 280 -0.82 11.79 22.79
C LEU A 280 0.48 12.46 22.34
N ILE A 281 0.85 12.24 21.07
CA ILE A 281 2.05 12.83 20.46
C ILE A 281 1.63 13.65 19.24
N LEU A 282 1.91 14.95 19.30
CA LEU A 282 1.51 15.96 18.32
C LEU A 282 2.71 16.87 17.98
N ASP A 283 3.89 16.27 17.88
CA ASP A 283 5.12 16.99 17.58
C ASP A 283 5.08 17.53 16.14
N SER A 284 5.51 18.76 15.91
CA SER A 284 5.56 19.37 14.56
C SER A 284 4.22 19.37 13.80
N CYS A 285 3.10 19.61 14.50
CA CYS A 285 1.76 19.64 13.91
C CYS A 285 1.24 21.05 13.59
N GLY A 286 1.98 22.09 14.00
CA GLY A 286 1.58 23.48 13.89
C GLY A 286 0.51 23.88 14.93
N VAL A 287 0.53 23.26 16.10
CA VAL A 287 -0.39 23.55 17.21
C VAL A 287 -0.11 24.96 17.74
N PRO A 288 -1.08 25.90 17.70
CA PRO A 288 -0.85 27.29 18.10
C PRO A 288 -0.87 27.50 19.63
N SER A 289 -1.60 26.66 20.36
CA SER A 289 -1.66 26.66 21.82
C SER A 289 -2.21 25.33 22.33
N ILE A 290 -1.92 24.97 23.59
CA ILE A 290 -2.48 23.76 24.21
C ILE A 290 -4.02 23.87 24.32
N SER A 291 -4.54 25.07 24.63
CA SER A 291 -5.99 25.31 24.70
C SER A 291 -6.72 25.05 23.38
N ALA A 292 -6.04 25.23 22.23
CA ALA A 292 -6.61 24.91 20.93
C ALA A 292 -6.87 23.41 20.74
N LEU A 293 -6.24 22.53 21.54
CA LEU A 293 -6.51 21.09 21.49
C LEU A 293 -7.78 20.70 22.25
N GLN A 294 -8.34 21.60 23.07
CA GLN A 294 -9.56 21.36 23.86
C GLN A 294 -9.53 20.04 24.64
N LEU A 295 -8.38 19.71 25.24
CA LEU A 295 -8.17 18.44 25.91
C LEU A 295 -9.08 18.31 27.14
N THR A 296 -9.92 17.27 27.14
CA THR A 296 -10.78 16.92 28.28
C THR A 296 -10.49 15.52 28.82
N ASN A 297 -9.48 14.83 28.27
CA ASN A 297 -9.14 13.44 28.58
C ASN A 297 -8.50 13.33 29.98
N PRO A 298 -9.20 12.80 31.00
CA PRO A 298 -8.67 12.73 32.36
C PRO A 298 -7.64 11.60 32.53
N THR A 299 -7.58 10.67 31.57
CA THR A 299 -6.66 9.53 31.52
C THR A 299 -5.28 9.89 30.97
N LEU A 300 -5.12 11.07 30.37
CA LEU A 300 -3.88 11.44 29.69
C LEU A 300 -2.70 11.50 30.67
N THR A 301 -1.68 10.68 30.44
CA THR A 301 -0.46 10.57 31.27
C THR A 301 0.77 11.10 30.56
N TYR A 302 0.79 11.07 29.22
CA TYR A 302 1.89 11.54 28.38
C TYR A 302 1.37 12.47 27.27
N LEU A 303 1.90 13.68 27.22
CA LEU A 303 1.65 14.65 26.16
C LEU A 303 2.96 15.19 25.59
N SER A 304 3.16 15.02 24.29
CA SER A 304 4.27 15.63 23.56
C SER A 304 3.76 16.58 22.48
N LEU A 305 4.27 17.81 22.52
CA LEU A 305 3.95 18.89 21.61
C LEU A 305 5.23 19.60 21.14
N ARG A 306 6.30 18.85 20.87
CA ARG A 306 7.57 19.44 20.44
C ARG A 306 7.44 20.19 19.13
N ASN A 307 8.27 21.22 18.93
CA ASN A 307 8.37 21.92 17.65
C ASN A 307 7.02 22.46 17.14
N ASN A 308 6.28 23.14 18.02
CA ASN A 308 5.00 23.79 17.71
C ASN A 308 5.10 25.31 17.99
N ASP A 309 3.97 26.01 17.97
CA ASP A 309 3.90 27.46 18.16
C ASP A 309 3.44 27.86 19.59
N ILE A 310 3.57 26.96 20.57
CA ILE A 310 2.98 27.13 21.92
C ILE A 310 3.70 28.22 22.72
N THR A 311 2.94 29.08 23.40
CA THR A 311 3.47 30.19 24.20
C THR A 311 3.11 30.13 25.69
N LYS A 312 2.11 29.31 26.07
CA LYS A 312 1.54 29.22 27.42
C LYS A 312 1.05 27.80 27.73
N PHE A 313 0.87 27.50 29.02
CA PHE A 313 0.48 26.18 29.53
C PHE A 313 -1.05 25.95 29.65
N ASN A 314 -1.89 26.94 29.32
CA ASN A 314 -3.35 26.89 29.50
C ASN A 314 -4.01 25.78 28.65
N GLY A 315 -5.09 25.17 29.13
CA GLY A 315 -5.80 24.09 28.42
C GLY A 315 -5.48 22.68 28.93
N LEU A 316 -4.93 22.55 30.13
CA LEU A 316 -4.60 21.27 30.79
C LEU A 316 -5.41 21.04 32.08
N GLU A 317 -6.44 21.84 32.32
CA GLU A 317 -7.22 21.87 33.57
C GLU A 317 -7.90 20.52 33.88
N HIS A 318 -8.18 19.74 32.83
CA HIS A 318 -8.81 18.41 32.92
C HIS A 318 -7.81 17.24 32.88
N CYS A 319 -6.56 17.47 32.51
CA CYS A 319 -5.52 16.43 32.36
C CYS A 319 -4.81 16.11 33.69
N ARG A 320 -5.59 15.81 34.74
CA ARG A 320 -5.08 15.69 36.13
C ARG A 320 -4.07 14.55 36.34
N ARG A 321 -4.12 13.51 35.50
CA ARG A 321 -3.19 12.36 35.53
C ARG A 321 -1.92 12.56 34.73
N LEU A 322 -1.70 13.74 34.14
CA LEU A 322 -0.54 14.00 33.31
C LEU A 322 0.74 13.83 34.14
N ASN A 323 1.60 12.91 33.72
CA ASN A 323 2.85 12.58 34.38
C ASN A 323 4.05 13.14 33.62
N ARG A 324 3.95 13.23 32.30
CA ARG A 324 5.03 13.68 31.41
C ARG A 324 4.49 14.67 30.39
N LEU A 325 5.06 15.87 30.38
CA LEU A 325 4.72 16.95 29.47
C LEU A 325 5.98 17.43 28.73
N ILE A 326 5.98 17.28 27.41
CA ILE A 326 7.12 17.60 26.56
C ILE A 326 6.75 18.77 25.63
N LEU A 327 7.44 19.90 25.80
CA LEU A 327 7.20 21.17 25.10
C LEU A 327 8.49 21.74 24.48
N ASP A 328 9.49 20.90 24.22
CA ASP A 328 10.75 21.33 23.58
C ASP A 328 10.49 22.05 22.24
N LYS A 329 11.32 23.04 21.89
CA LYS A 329 11.25 23.78 20.61
C LYS A 329 9.91 24.50 20.38
N ASN A 330 9.37 25.14 21.42
CA ASN A 330 8.17 25.99 21.30
C ASN A 330 8.56 27.47 21.40
N ARG A 331 7.65 28.34 21.89
CA ARG A 331 7.85 29.79 22.00
C ARG A 331 7.53 30.29 23.41
N ILE A 332 7.80 29.47 24.43
CA ILE A 332 7.46 29.75 25.83
C ILE A 332 8.52 30.68 26.42
N ARG A 333 8.21 31.98 26.49
CA ARG A 333 9.14 33.01 26.99
C ARG A 333 9.15 33.18 28.51
N GLN A 334 8.07 32.77 29.17
CA GLN A 334 7.92 32.91 30.62
C GLN A 334 7.28 31.64 31.19
N PHE A 335 7.84 31.16 32.30
CA PHE A 335 7.27 30.07 33.06
C PHE A 335 6.18 30.58 34.01
N ASP A 336 4.93 30.16 33.80
CA ASP A 336 3.80 30.36 34.71
C ASP A 336 3.27 28.99 35.14
N PRO A 337 3.45 28.57 36.40
CA PRO A 337 3.02 27.26 36.88
C PRO A 337 1.53 27.19 37.20
N LYS A 338 0.80 28.32 37.27
CA LYS A 338 -0.62 28.32 37.64
C LYS A 338 -1.48 27.38 36.79
N PRO A 339 -1.34 27.33 35.45
CA PRO A 339 -2.12 26.41 34.63
C PRO A 339 -1.80 24.91 34.87
N LEU A 340 -0.69 24.61 35.53
CA LEU A 340 -0.29 23.24 35.86
C LEU A 340 -0.74 22.82 37.27
N SER A 341 -1.35 23.72 38.06
CA SER A 341 -1.68 23.44 39.47
C SER A 341 -2.70 22.33 39.66
N SER A 342 -3.49 21.99 38.63
CA SER A 342 -4.44 20.87 38.65
C SER A 342 -3.79 19.51 38.38
N ILE A 343 -2.49 19.47 38.07
CA ILE A 343 -1.74 18.25 37.73
C ILE A 343 -0.87 17.86 38.92
N GLU A 344 -1.37 16.96 39.75
CA GLU A 344 -0.71 16.59 41.01
C GLU A 344 0.50 15.66 40.82
N GLY A 345 0.54 14.91 39.70
CA GLY A 345 1.50 13.83 39.45
C GLY A 345 2.55 14.10 38.37
N LEU A 346 2.80 15.36 38.00
CA LEU A 346 3.74 15.71 36.93
C LEU A 346 5.18 15.39 37.36
N ALA A 347 5.77 14.33 36.80
CA ALA A 347 7.12 13.87 37.08
C ALA A 347 8.17 14.42 36.10
N GLU A 348 7.77 14.70 34.86
CA GLU A 348 8.67 15.24 33.83
C GLU A 348 8.01 16.42 33.10
N LEU A 349 8.68 17.58 33.12
CA LEU A 349 8.37 18.72 32.26
C LEU A 349 9.63 19.08 31.47
N ARG A 350 9.55 19.03 30.14
CA ARG A 350 10.64 19.46 29.25
C ARG A 350 10.23 20.66 28.42
N ILE A 351 11.07 21.69 28.43
CA ILE A 351 10.87 22.98 27.73
C ILE A 351 12.18 23.44 27.07
N ASP A 352 12.98 22.49 26.58
CA ASP A 352 14.28 22.80 25.97
C ASP A 352 14.07 23.64 24.69
N GLU A 353 15.00 24.54 24.36
CA GLU A 353 14.99 25.32 23.09
C GLU A 353 13.71 26.17 22.84
N ASN A 354 13.17 26.83 23.89
CA ASN A 354 11.95 27.67 23.84
C ASN A 354 12.15 29.19 23.68
#